data_AF-A0A928HBX5-F1
#
_entry.id   AF-A0A928HBX5-F1
#
_cell.length_a   1.000
_cell.length_b   1.000
_cell.length_c   1.000
_cell.angle_alpha   90.00
_cell.angle_beta   90.00
_cell.angle_gamma   90.00
#
_symmetry.space_group_name_H-M   'P 1'
#
loop_
_entity.id
_entity.type
_entity.pdbx_description
1 polymer ?
#
loop_
_entity_poly.entity_id
_entity_poly.type
_entity_poly.pdbx_seq_one_letter_code
_entity_poly.pdbx_strand_id
1 'polypeptide(L)'
;MKTVIYYNVTTGESFDQNGSLRSSNNPFSASYGERRTFEWHLITSADSNQNVSEWEHWTDWDITPQSAVIAADDNYLAAYPGYLKESVSGNTNAIALTMKDFPESIAPAGNIRIFKPDHSFLIFPYTAVNTLSDGFVLAVELSDIELETGTRIDILESPLVSAVMNTNSSVEQGIFSFDLILNSVRLTEKMEYSDIELLTAKGLELCVSGVDPDTSEQTVILRGQVPFVINNVLTPLDLFK
;
A
#
# COMPACT_ATOMS: atom_id res chain seq x y z
N MET A 1 21.07 3.50 2.86
CA MET A 1 20.66 4.92 2.95
C MET A 1 19.39 5.01 3.78
N LYS A 2 19.13 6.12 4.50
CA LYS A 2 17.91 6.32 5.30
C LYS A 2 17.14 7.53 4.81
N THR A 3 15.82 7.43 4.72
CA THR A 3 14.90 8.56 4.52
C THR A 3 13.96 8.62 5.72
N VAL A 4 13.96 9.75 6.41
CA VAL A 4 13.02 10.03 7.51
C VAL A 4 11.86 10.85 6.95
N ILE A 5 10.64 10.42 7.26
CA ILE A 5 9.38 11.03 6.86
C ILE A 5 8.66 11.43 8.14
N TYR A 6 8.43 12.72 8.33
CA TYR A 6 7.55 13.23 9.37
C TYR A 6 6.15 13.38 8.79
N TYR A 7 5.18 12.63 9.29
CA TYR A 7 3.81 12.63 8.80
C TYR A 7 2.88 13.22 9.86
N ASN A 8 2.26 14.35 9.55
CA ASN A 8 1.29 14.97 10.43
C ASN A 8 -0.04 14.20 10.32
N VAL A 9 -0.41 13.48 11.39
CA VAL A 9 -1.60 12.63 11.40
C VAL A 9 -2.91 13.42 11.38
N THR A 10 -2.86 14.72 11.76
CA THR A 10 -4.02 15.60 11.81
C THR A 10 -4.27 16.31 10.48
N THR A 11 -3.20 16.75 9.79
CA THR A 11 -3.31 17.49 8.52
C THR A 11 -3.07 16.63 7.28
N GLY A 12 -2.42 15.48 7.42
CA GLY A 12 -1.95 14.65 6.31
C GLY A 12 -0.72 15.21 5.59
N GLU A 13 -0.12 16.29 6.08
CA GLU A 13 1.10 16.87 5.52
C GLU A 13 2.32 16.01 5.85
N SER A 14 3.33 16.08 4.98
CA SER A 14 4.55 15.31 5.14
C SER A 14 5.81 16.15 4.96
N PHE A 15 6.81 15.90 5.79
CA PHE A 15 8.04 16.67 5.83
C PHE A 15 9.25 15.72 5.84
N ASP A 16 10.37 16.17 5.29
CA ASP A 16 11.63 15.44 5.41
C ASP A 16 12.35 15.74 6.74
N GLN A 17 13.53 15.14 6.93
CA GLN A 17 14.37 15.33 8.12
C GLN A 17 14.81 16.77 8.39
N ASN A 18 14.69 17.67 7.40
CA ASN A 18 15.02 19.09 7.54
C ASN A 18 13.77 19.95 7.76
N GLY A 19 12.59 19.33 7.90
CA GLY A 19 11.32 20.03 8.08
C GLY A 19 10.78 20.62 6.79
N SER A 20 11.33 20.23 5.64
CA SER A 20 10.85 20.71 4.34
C SER A 20 9.61 19.94 3.92
N LEU A 21 8.54 20.70 3.61
CA LEU A 21 7.28 20.12 3.13
C LEU A 21 7.51 19.34 1.82
N ARG A 22 6.97 18.13 1.79
CA ARG A 22 6.92 17.25 0.63
C ARG A 22 5.50 17.21 0.09
N SER A 23 5.40 17.51 -1.20
CA SER A 23 4.15 17.65 -1.94
C SER A 23 4.29 16.98 -3.31
N SER A 24 3.23 16.94 -4.11
CA SER A 24 3.30 16.40 -5.48
C SER A 24 4.35 17.11 -6.36
N ASN A 25 4.61 18.40 -6.11
CA ASN A 25 5.63 19.18 -6.82
C ASN A 25 7.05 19.01 -6.25
N ASN A 26 7.17 18.41 -5.06
CA ASN A 26 8.44 18.11 -4.40
C ASN A 26 8.33 16.79 -3.62
N PRO A 27 8.18 15.66 -4.33
CA PRO A 27 7.91 14.37 -3.69
C PRO A 27 9.15 13.82 -3.00
N PHE A 28 8.95 12.82 -2.14
CA PHE A 28 10.04 11.92 -1.79
C PHE A 28 10.44 11.12 -3.02
N SER A 29 11.72 10.77 -3.13
CA SER A 29 12.21 9.99 -4.27
C SER A 29 13.19 8.90 -3.84
N ALA A 30 13.14 7.78 -4.54
CA ALA A 30 14.15 6.73 -4.45
C ALA A 30 14.49 6.21 -5.84
N SER A 31 15.63 5.55 -5.95
CA SER A 31 16.12 5.03 -7.22
C SER A 31 15.63 3.60 -7.46
N TYR A 32 15.32 3.23 -8.70
CA TYR A 32 15.10 1.83 -9.08
C TYR A 32 16.34 1.00 -8.73
N GLY A 33 16.12 -0.21 -8.21
CA GLY A 33 17.16 -1.11 -7.72
C GLY A 33 17.74 -0.76 -6.35
N GLU A 34 17.37 0.39 -5.77
CA GLU A 34 17.89 0.83 -4.49
C GLU A 34 17.31 0.01 -3.32
N ARG A 35 18.15 -0.25 -2.31
CA ARG A 35 17.71 -0.66 -0.98
C ARG A 35 17.83 0.52 0.00
N ARG A 36 16.71 0.91 0.60
CA ARG A 36 16.63 2.07 1.49
C ARG A 36 15.79 1.78 2.72
N THR A 37 16.23 2.30 3.87
CA THR A 37 15.42 2.33 5.08
C THR A 37 14.53 3.56 5.07
N PHE A 38 13.23 3.37 5.21
CA PHE A 38 12.26 4.44 5.43
C PHE A 38 11.82 4.44 6.90
N GLU A 39 11.85 5.60 7.53
CA GLU A 39 11.49 5.79 8.93
C GLU A 39 10.37 6.83 8.99
N TRP A 40 9.17 6.39 9.33
CA TRP A 40 8.00 7.26 9.49
C TRP A 40 7.87 7.70 10.94
N HIS A 41 7.89 8.99 11.17
CA HIS A 41 7.66 9.65 12.45
C HIS A 41 6.28 10.28 12.39
N LEU A 42 5.36 9.77 13.18
CA LEU A 42 4.00 10.32 13.27
C LEU A 42 4.03 11.51 14.21
N ILE A 43 3.52 12.65 13.78
CA ILE A 43 3.48 13.89 14.55
C ILE A 43 2.07 14.49 14.57
N THR A 44 1.76 15.30 15.57
CA THR A 44 0.48 16.04 15.67
C THR A 44 0.60 17.47 15.13
N SER A 45 1.79 18.05 15.21
CA SER A 45 2.04 19.43 14.79
C SER A 45 3.44 19.59 14.19
N ALA A 46 3.54 20.48 13.20
CA ALA A 46 4.80 20.92 12.65
C ALA A 46 4.93 22.43 12.91
N ASP A 47 5.97 22.83 13.64
CA ASP A 47 6.30 24.24 13.85
C ASP A 47 7.58 24.57 13.09
N SER A 48 7.45 25.44 12.09
CA SER A 48 8.57 25.94 11.28
C SER A 48 9.63 26.70 12.08
N ASN A 49 9.33 27.11 13.32
CA ASN A 49 10.26 27.82 14.20
C ASN A 49 11.00 26.88 15.17
N GLN A 50 10.65 25.59 15.20
CA GLN A 50 11.27 24.58 16.05
C GLN A 50 12.14 23.64 15.22
N ASN A 51 13.11 23.01 15.88
CA ASN A 51 13.82 21.90 15.25
C ASN A 51 12.84 20.73 15.07
N VAL A 52 12.98 20.00 13.96
CA VAL A 52 12.12 18.85 13.65
C VAL A 52 12.14 17.78 14.77
N SER A 53 13.28 17.63 15.45
CA SER A 53 13.42 16.72 16.59
C SER A 53 12.62 17.13 17.83
N GLU A 54 12.09 18.35 17.87
CA GLU A 54 11.29 18.90 18.96
C GLU A 54 9.79 18.86 18.65
N TRP A 55 9.40 18.50 17.43
CA TRP A 55 7.99 18.34 17.06
C TRP A 55 7.34 17.27 17.92
N GLU A 56 6.07 17.49 18.25
CA GLU A 56 5.32 16.56 19.09
C GLU A 56 4.97 15.29 18.30
N HIS A 57 5.48 14.16 18.77
CA HIS A 57 5.17 12.86 18.21
C HIS A 57 3.76 12.43 18.62
N TRP A 58 3.03 11.83 17.69
CA TRP A 58 1.74 11.23 17.98
C TRP A 58 1.92 9.80 18.51
N THR A 59 1.54 9.62 19.78
CA THR A 59 1.66 8.34 20.51
C THR A 59 0.34 7.91 21.17
N ASP A 60 -0.73 8.66 20.95
CA ASP A 60 -2.03 8.43 21.58
C ASP A 60 -2.81 7.37 20.78
N TRP A 61 -2.59 6.11 21.14
CA TRP A 61 -3.17 4.95 20.48
C TRP A 61 -4.39 4.41 21.24
N ASP A 62 -5.57 4.42 20.62
CA ASP A 62 -6.75 3.72 21.16
C ASP A 62 -6.59 2.19 21.09
N ILE A 63 -5.98 1.71 20.01
CA ILE A 63 -5.59 0.31 19.81
C ILE A 63 -4.07 0.29 19.66
N THR A 64 -3.38 -0.53 20.47
CA THR A 64 -1.92 -0.66 20.37
C THR A 64 -1.51 -1.17 18.99
N PRO A 65 -0.66 -0.44 18.24
CA PRO A 65 -0.15 -0.94 16.97
C PRO A 65 0.71 -2.19 17.18
N GLN A 66 0.48 -3.20 16.35
CA GLN A 66 1.25 -4.45 16.37
C GLN A 66 1.97 -4.72 15.05
N SER A 67 1.48 -4.13 13.97
CA SER A 67 2.04 -4.32 12.63
C SER A 67 1.90 -3.04 11.83
N ALA A 68 2.85 -2.82 10.93
CA ALA A 68 2.70 -1.80 9.91
C ALA A 68 3.29 -2.30 8.59
N VAL A 69 2.77 -1.76 7.50
CA VAL A 69 3.23 -2.02 6.13
C VAL A 69 3.38 -0.68 5.44
N ILE A 70 4.47 -0.52 4.70
CA ILE A 70 4.58 0.53 3.69
C ILE A 70 4.51 -0.07 2.30
N ALA A 71 3.97 0.68 1.36
CA ALA A 71 4.04 0.34 -0.04
C ALA A 71 3.89 1.55 -0.94
N ALA A 72 4.49 1.48 -2.12
CA ALA A 72 4.21 2.41 -3.19
C ALA A 72 3.50 1.67 -4.32
N ASP A 73 2.42 2.26 -4.80
CA ASP A 73 1.68 1.76 -5.96
C ASP A 73 0.68 2.83 -6.45
N ASP A 74 -0.05 2.48 -7.50
CA ASP A 74 -1.22 3.20 -7.96
C ASP A 74 -2.41 3.01 -7.00
N ASN A 75 -2.47 1.88 -6.28
CA ASN A 75 -3.67 1.48 -5.52
C ASN A 75 -3.42 0.39 -4.44
N TYR A 76 -2.22 0.23 -3.87
CA TYR A 76 -1.91 -0.94 -3.04
C TYR A 76 -2.71 -1.06 -1.74
N LEU A 77 -2.98 0.04 -1.02
CA LEU A 77 -3.98 0.01 0.06
C LEU A 77 -5.40 0.30 -0.45
N ALA A 78 -5.55 0.66 -1.72
CA ALA A 78 -6.78 1.02 -2.42
C ALA A 78 -7.11 0.02 -3.54
N ALA A 79 -7.67 -1.13 -3.18
CA ALA A 79 -8.09 -2.15 -4.13
C ALA A 79 -9.10 -1.63 -5.19
N TYR A 80 -9.25 -2.33 -6.31
CA TYR A 80 -10.36 -2.07 -7.23
C TYR A 80 -11.65 -2.63 -6.62
N PRO A 81 -12.60 -1.79 -6.18
CA PRO A 81 -13.79 -2.27 -5.51
C PRO A 81 -14.77 -2.82 -6.54
N GLY A 82 -15.22 -4.04 -6.30
CA GLY A 82 -16.23 -4.71 -7.09
C GLY A 82 -17.28 -5.38 -6.21
N TYR A 83 -18.24 -5.99 -6.90
CA TYR A 83 -19.38 -6.66 -6.29
C TYR A 83 -19.60 -7.99 -7.00
N LEU A 84 -19.84 -9.04 -6.22
CA LEU A 84 -20.14 -10.36 -6.73
C LEU A 84 -21.42 -10.31 -7.60
N LYS A 85 -21.35 -10.79 -8.84
CA LYS A 85 -22.47 -10.75 -9.79
C LYS A 85 -23.58 -11.73 -9.48
N GLU A 86 -23.23 -12.89 -8.94
CA GLU A 86 -24.14 -14.00 -8.68
C GLU A 86 -23.73 -14.68 -7.37
N SER A 87 -24.72 -15.11 -6.58
CA SER A 87 -24.45 -15.79 -5.31
C SER A 87 -23.67 -17.09 -5.54
N VAL A 88 -22.79 -17.43 -4.59
CA VAL A 88 -21.94 -18.62 -4.61
C VAL A 88 -22.18 -19.41 -3.34
N SER A 89 -22.46 -20.71 -3.47
CA SER A 89 -22.61 -21.64 -2.34
C SER A 89 -21.66 -22.84 -2.47
N GLY A 90 -20.94 -23.16 -1.41
CA GLY A 90 -20.02 -24.29 -1.33
C GLY A 90 -18.69 -24.05 -2.03
N ASN A 91 -18.25 -25.01 -2.86
CA ASN A 91 -16.96 -24.95 -3.54
C ASN A 91 -17.11 -24.29 -4.91
N THR A 92 -16.32 -23.25 -5.18
CA THR A 92 -16.25 -22.62 -6.51
C THR A 92 -14.82 -22.47 -7.01
N ASN A 93 -14.66 -22.60 -8.32
CA ASN A 93 -13.40 -22.39 -9.02
C ASN A 93 -13.34 -21.05 -9.80
N ALA A 94 -14.44 -20.30 -9.82
CA ALA A 94 -14.52 -19.02 -10.48
C ALA A 94 -15.57 -18.11 -9.83
N ILE A 95 -15.33 -16.80 -9.88
CA ILE A 95 -16.31 -15.79 -9.49
C ILE A 95 -16.37 -14.70 -10.55
N ALA A 96 -17.57 -14.16 -10.77
CA ALA A 96 -17.79 -13.03 -11.66
C ALA A 96 -18.06 -11.77 -10.84
N LEU A 97 -17.37 -10.68 -11.19
CA LEU A 97 -17.42 -9.40 -10.49
C LEU A 97 -17.92 -8.31 -11.43
N THR A 98 -18.75 -7.41 -10.91
CA THR A 98 -19.00 -6.07 -11.49
C THR A 98 -18.09 -5.09 -10.77
N MET A 99 -17.42 -4.20 -11.50
CA MET A 99 -16.53 -3.20 -10.88
C MET A 99 -17.27 -1.89 -10.67
N LYS A 100 -17.03 -1.23 -9.52
CA LYS A 100 -17.60 0.09 -9.22
C LYS A 100 -17.05 1.15 -10.19
N ASP A 101 -15.73 1.14 -10.37
CA ASP A 101 -15.00 1.93 -11.35
C ASP A 101 -14.18 0.95 -12.18
N PHE A 102 -14.57 0.72 -13.43
CA PHE A 102 -14.00 -0.36 -14.26
C PHE A 102 -12.58 0.00 -14.72
N PRO A 103 -11.54 -0.71 -14.24
CA PRO A 103 -10.18 -0.46 -14.69
C PRO A 103 -9.96 -1.03 -16.09
N GLU A 104 -9.10 -0.41 -16.89
CA GLU A 104 -8.78 -0.91 -18.25
C GLU A 104 -8.20 -2.33 -18.22
N SER A 105 -7.45 -2.67 -17.16
CA SER A 105 -6.93 -4.00 -16.91
C SER A 105 -6.62 -4.21 -15.43
N ILE A 106 -6.46 -5.48 -15.04
CA ILE A 106 -5.91 -5.89 -13.74
C ILE A 106 -4.82 -6.93 -13.97
N ALA A 107 -4.04 -7.23 -12.93
CA ALA A 107 -3.01 -8.27 -13.02
C ALA A 107 -3.62 -9.64 -13.43
N PRO A 108 -2.88 -10.47 -14.19
CA PRO A 108 -3.39 -11.77 -14.62
C PRO A 108 -3.57 -12.78 -13.46
N ALA A 109 -2.86 -12.58 -12.37
CA ALA A 109 -2.97 -13.32 -11.11
C ALA A 109 -2.70 -12.37 -9.93
N GLY A 110 -3.25 -12.68 -8.76
CA GLY A 110 -3.13 -11.81 -7.59
C GLY A 110 -4.00 -12.29 -6.44
N ASN A 111 -4.46 -11.34 -5.62
CA ASN A 111 -5.35 -11.63 -4.49
C ASN A 111 -6.64 -10.82 -4.58
N ILE A 112 -7.71 -11.38 -4.06
CA ILE A 112 -8.96 -10.68 -3.78
C ILE A 112 -9.18 -10.60 -2.27
N ARG A 113 -9.87 -9.56 -1.84
CA ARG A 113 -10.39 -9.41 -0.49
C ARG A 113 -11.92 -9.49 -0.54
N ILE A 114 -12.48 -10.47 0.15
CA ILE A 114 -13.93 -10.69 0.24
C ILE A 114 -14.39 -10.19 1.60
N PHE A 115 -15.34 -9.25 1.61
CA PHE A 115 -15.92 -8.73 2.84
C PHE A 115 -17.12 -9.58 3.27
N LYS A 116 -17.12 -10.01 4.53
CA LYS A 116 -18.24 -10.71 5.14
C LYS A 116 -19.29 -9.72 5.67
N PRO A 117 -20.53 -10.18 5.93
CA PRO A 117 -21.58 -9.36 6.52
C PRO A 117 -21.23 -8.74 7.89
N ASP A 118 -20.32 -9.38 8.63
CA ASP A 118 -19.82 -8.92 9.93
C ASP A 118 -18.69 -7.87 9.81
N HIS A 119 -18.40 -7.39 8.60
CA HIS A 119 -17.30 -6.47 8.27
C HIS A 119 -15.88 -7.05 8.36
N SER A 120 -15.72 -8.30 8.78
CA SER A 120 -14.46 -9.02 8.62
C SER A 120 -14.17 -9.29 7.14
N PHE A 121 -12.95 -9.70 6.82
CA PHE A 121 -12.59 -10.06 5.46
C PHE A 121 -11.72 -11.31 5.36
N LEU A 122 -11.75 -11.94 4.20
CA LEU A 122 -10.86 -13.03 3.81
C LEU A 122 -10.06 -12.63 2.58
N ILE A 123 -8.82 -13.11 2.48
CA ILE A 123 -7.97 -12.92 1.30
C ILE A 123 -7.82 -14.26 0.60
N PHE A 124 -8.09 -14.26 -0.71
CA PHE A 124 -7.94 -15.45 -1.55
C PHE A 124 -7.12 -15.13 -2.80
N PRO A 125 -6.27 -16.06 -3.25
CA PRO A 125 -5.57 -15.90 -4.52
C PRO A 125 -6.54 -16.11 -5.70
N TYR A 126 -6.28 -15.40 -6.79
CA TYR A 126 -6.81 -15.73 -8.11
C TYR A 126 -5.66 -15.98 -9.08
N THR A 127 -5.85 -16.90 -10.02
CA THR A 127 -4.79 -17.41 -10.89
C THR A 127 -4.96 -17.05 -12.36
N ALA A 128 -6.14 -16.56 -12.75
CA ALA A 128 -6.44 -16.09 -14.09
C ALA A 128 -7.56 -15.03 -14.05
N VAL A 129 -7.57 -14.18 -15.07
CA VAL A 129 -8.61 -13.17 -15.30
C VAL A 129 -9.16 -13.28 -16.73
N ASN A 130 -10.47 -13.16 -16.86
CA ASN A 130 -11.15 -12.87 -18.13
C ASN A 130 -11.93 -11.57 -18.02
N THR A 131 -11.74 -10.66 -18.96
CA THR A 131 -12.43 -9.37 -18.99
C THR A 131 -13.86 -9.51 -19.52
N LEU A 132 -14.81 -8.90 -18.81
CA LEU A 132 -16.20 -8.71 -19.23
C LEU A 132 -16.44 -7.24 -19.61
N SER A 133 -17.64 -6.90 -20.09
CA SER A 133 -18.01 -5.53 -20.45
C SER A 133 -18.03 -4.54 -19.28
N ASP A 134 -18.24 -5.03 -18.07
CA ASP A 134 -18.52 -4.27 -16.84
C ASP A 134 -17.77 -4.85 -15.62
N GLY A 135 -16.81 -5.75 -15.86
CA GLY A 135 -16.00 -6.32 -14.80
C GLY A 135 -15.16 -7.52 -15.24
N PHE A 136 -14.98 -8.48 -14.35
CA PHE A 136 -14.03 -9.58 -14.55
C PHE A 136 -14.61 -10.92 -14.09
N VAL A 137 -14.18 -12.00 -14.74
CA VAL A 137 -14.27 -13.35 -14.19
C VAL A 137 -12.89 -13.74 -13.69
N LEU A 138 -12.78 -14.10 -12.42
CA LEU A 138 -11.55 -14.52 -11.78
C LEU A 138 -11.58 -16.02 -11.55
N ALA A 139 -10.51 -16.72 -11.93
CA ALA A 139 -10.29 -18.10 -11.51
C ALA A 139 -9.76 -18.12 -10.07
N VAL A 140 -10.50 -18.72 -9.16
CA VAL A 140 -10.22 -18.77 -7.72
C VAL A 140 -10.35 -20.21 -7.23
N GLU A 141 -9.91 -20.52 -6.02
CA GLU A 141 -10.27 -21.77 -5.34
C GLU A 141 -10.86 -21.42 -3.98
N LEU A 142 -12.20 -21.40 -3.90
CA LEU A 142 -12.92 -21.15 -2.66
C LEU A 142 -13.60 -22.45 -2.24
N SER A 143 -13.42 -22.80 -0.96
CA SER A 143 -13.99 -24.01 -0.38
C SER A 143 -14.91 -23.65 0.77
N ASP A 144 -16.07 -24.31 0.84
CA ASP A 144 -17.07 -24.17 1.91
C ASP A 144 -17.44 -22.70 2.21
N ILE A 145 -17.69 -21.90 1.17
CA ILE A 145 -18.04 -20.48 1.30
C ILE A 145 -19.49 -20.22 0.88
N GLU A 146 -20.14 -19.28 1.55
CA GLU A 146 -21.46 -18.76 1.20
C GLU A 146 -21.35 -17.26 0.96
N LEU A 147 -21.56 -16.81 -0.28
CA LEU A 147 -21.48 -15.42 -0.69
C LEU A 147 -22.76 -15.03 -1.43
N GLU A 148 -23.33 -13.89 -1.08
CA GLU A 148 -24.53 -13.39 -1.74
C GLU A 148 -24.18 -12.48 -2.91
N THR A 149 -25.11 -12.40 -3.86
CA THR A 149 -25.05 -11.39 -4.93
C THR A 149 -24.90 -10.00 -4.33
N GLY A 150 -23.96 -9.21 -4.84
CA GLY A 150 -23.66 -7.89 -4.31
C GLY A 150 -22.67 -7.89 -3.14
N THR A 151 -22.16 -9.04 -2.68
CA THR A 151 -21.03 -9.06 -1.73
C THR A 151 -19.87 -8.24 -2.27
N ARG A 152 -19.34 -7.33 -1.45
CA ARG A 152 -18.19 -6.51 -1.82
C ARG A 152 -16.94 -7.38 -1.93
N ILE A 153 -16.27 -7.29 -3.07
CA ILE A 153 -15.00 -7.96 -3.34
C ILE A 153 -14.05 -6.94 -3.94
N ASP A 154 -12.92 -6.78 -3.28
CA ASP A 154 -11.87 -5.85 -3.65
C ASP A 154 -10.75 -6.64 -4.36
N ILE A 155 -10.43 -6.31 -5.62
CA ILE A 155 -9.28 -6.90 -6.32
C ILE A 155 -8.02 -6.17 -5.87
N LEU A 156 -7.13 -6.89 -5.20
CA LEU A 156 -5.90 -6.32 -4.67
C LEU A 156 -4.87 -6.20 -5.79
N GLU A 157 -4.39 -4.98 -6.00
CA GLU A 157 -3.27 -4.74 -6.90
C GLU A 157 -1.96 -5.16 -6.21
N SER A 158 -1.03 -5.74 -6.98
CA SER A 158 0.30 -6.05 -6.45
C SER A 158 1.14 -4.78 -6.42
N PRO A 159 1.75 -4.41 -5.29
CA PRO A 159 2.44 -3.15 -5.12
C PRO A 159 3.59 -3.02 -6.12
N LEU A 160 3.95 -1.79 -6.49
CA LEU A 160 5.26 -1.56 -7.10
C LEU A 160 6.36 -1.98 -6.12
N VAL A 161 6.21 -1.63 -4.85
CA VAL A 161 7.10 -2.05 -3.75
C VAL A 161 6.34 -2.11 -2.45
N SER A 162 6.71 -3.03 -1.55
CA SER A 162 6.18 -3.09 -0.20
C SER A 162 7.21 -3.58 0.80
N ALA A 163 7.10 -3.15 2.05
CA ALA A 163 7.87 -3.67 3.16
C ALA A 163 7.01 -3.71 4.43
N VAL A 164 7.29 -4.70 5.28
CA VAL A 164 6.70 -4.78 6.62
C VAL A 164 7.60 -4.06 7.63
N MET A 165 6.99 -3.60 8.72
CA MET A 165 7.67 -2.98 9.84
C MET A 165 8.80 -3.88 10.34
N ASN A 166 9.99 -3.31 10.53
CA ASN A 166 11.15 -4.01 11.06
C ASN A 166 11.33 -3.75 12.57
N THR A 167 12.25 -4.48 13.19
CA THR A 167 12.51 -4.45 14.63
C THR A 167 13.17 -3.17 15.14
N ASN A 168 13.60 -2.25 14.26
CA ASN A 168 14.17 -0.95 14.66
C ASN A 168 13.08 0.10 14.89
N SER A 169 11.81 -0.26 14.69
CA SER A 169 10.67 0.61 14.98
C SER A 169 10.53 0.85 16.49
N SER A 170 10.10 2.06 16.85
CA SER A 170 9.75 2.46 18.22
C SER A 170 8.31 2.93 18.19
N VAL A 171 7.40 1.95 18.25
CA VAL A 171 5.95 2.15 18.10
C VAL A 171 5.42 3.07 19.20
N GLU A 172 5.96 2.92 20.41
CA GLU A 172 5.66 3.75 21.58
C GLU A 172 6.07 5.23 21.41
N GLN A 173 6.94 5.53 20.44
CA GLN A 173 7.33 6.89 20.07
C GLN A 173 6.68 7.33 18.74
N GLY A 174 5.76 6.54 18.18
CA GLY A 174 5.16 6.83 16.88
C GLY A 174 6.14 6.68 15.70
N ILE A 175 7.21 5.90 15.87
CA ILE A 175 8.26 5.70 14.85
C ILE A 175 8.17 4.31 14.25
N PHE A 176 7.99 4.24 12.94
CA PHE A 176 7.88 2.99 12.17
C PHE A 176 8.99 2.90 11.14
N SER A 177 9.81 1.86 11.22
CA SER A 177 10.96 1.62 10.35
C SER A 177 10.73 0.46 9.39
N PHE A 178 11.15 0.65 8.15
CA PHE A 178 10.95 -0.30 7.05
C PHE A 178 12.21 -0.39 6.19
N ASP A 179 12.62 -1.60 5.82
CA ASP A 179 13.65 -1.79 4.80
C ASP A 179 12.99 -2.11 3.47
N LEU A 180 12.98 -1.13 2.57
CA LEU A 180 12.34 -1.24 1.27
C LEU A 180 13.40 -1.54 0.19
N ILE A 181 13.08 -2.49 -0.69
CA ILE A 181 13.89 -2.83 -1.86
C ILE A 181 13.08 -2.45 -3.10
N LEU A 182 13.60 -1.52 -3.90
CA LEU A 182 12.94 -0.99 -5.09
C LEU A 182 13.21 -1.84 -6.34
N ASN A 183 12.93 -3.14 -6.23
CA ASN A 183 13.18 -4.11 -7.29
C ASN A 183 12.12 -5.23 -7.25
N SER A 184 10.90 -4.90 -7.68
CA SER A 184 9.84 -5.90 -7.88
C SER A 184 9.72 -6.25 -9.37
N VAL A 185 9.11 -7.39 -9.67
CA VAL A 185 8.80 -7.79 -11.07
C VAL A 185 8.02 -6.69 -11.80
N ARG A 186 7.04 -6.07 -11.12
CA ARG A 186 6.22 -5.00 -11.71
C ARG A 186 7.02 -3.72 -11.97
N LEU A 187 8.01 -3.41 -11.12
CA LEU A 187 8.95 -2.33 -11.40
C LEU A 187 9.89 -2.68 -12.55
N THR A 188 10.42 -3.90 -12.61
CA THR A 188 11.27 -4.37 -13.72
C THR A 188 10.53 -4.25 -15.05
N GLU A 189 9.28 -4.73 -15.12
CA GLU A 189 8.39 -4.61 -16.29
C GLU A 189 8.19 -3.15 -16.71
N LYS A 190 7.98 -2.25 -15.75
CA LYS A 190 7.78 -0.82 -16.03
C LYS A 190 9.06 -0.05 -16.31
N MET A 191 10.22 -0.42 -15.77
CA MET A 191 11.43 0.43 -15.76
C MET A 191 12.56 -0.10 -16.65
N GLU A 192 12.72 -1.41 -16.83
CA GLU A 192 13.79 -1.98 -17.67
C GLU A 192 13.35 -2.17 -19.12
N TYR A 193 12.07 -2.47 -19.34
CA TYR A 193 11.53 -2.73 -20.68
C TYR A 193 10.79 -1.51 -21.27
N SER A 194 10.93 -0.33 -20.66
CA SER A 194 10.35 0.91 -21.15
C SER A 194 11.31 2.09 -20.97
N ASP A 195 11.26 3.07 -21.88
CA ASP A 195 12.07 4.31 -21.82
C ASP A 195 11.51 5.33 -20.81
N ILE A 196 11.11 4.87 -19.62
CA ILE A 196 10.58 5.73 -18.56
C ILE A 196 11.75 6.20 -17.67
N GLU A 197 11.98 7.50 -17.62
CA GLU A 197 12.98 8.12 -16.73
C GLU A 197 12.48 8.21 -15.28
N LEU A 198 11.17 8.38 -15.10
CA LEU A 198 10.54 8.60 -13.80
C LEU A 198 9.17 7.95 -13.75
N LEU A 199 8.97 7.10 -12.75
CA LEU A 199 7.67 6.50 -12.45
C LEU A 199 7.05 7.21 -11.25
N THR A 200 5.98 7.95 -11.50
CA THR A 200 5.15 8.54 -10.45
C THR A 200 4.23 7.45 -9.89
N ALA A 201 4.46 7.04 -8.64
CA ALA A 201 3.46 6.28 -7.89
C ALA A 201 2.38 7.26 -7.38
N LYS A 202 1.17 6.78 -7.04
CA LYS A 202 0.19 7.65 -6.37
C LYS A 202 0.64 8.11 -4.98
N GLY A 203 1.61 7.40 -4.40
CA GLY A 203 2.31 7.79 -3.18
C GLY A 203 3.07 6.62 -2.57
N LEU A 204 3.78 6.89 -1.48
CA LEU A 204 4.22 5.88 -0.53
C LEU A 204 3.21 5.90 0.62
N GLU A 205 2.51 4.80 0.78
CA GLU A 205 1.43 4.64 1.75
C GLU A 205 1.91 3.84 2.96
N LEU A 206 1.57 4.32 4.15
CA LEU A 206 1.74 3.65 5.44
C LEU A 206 0.37 3.12 5.90
N CYS A 207 0.30 1.83 6.22
CA CYS A 207 -0.84 1.23 6.92
C CYS A 207 -0.35 0.71 8.27
N VAL A 208 -0.92 1.23 9.36
CA VAL A 208 -0.67 0.75 10.72
C VAL A 208 -1.90 -0.02 11.19
N SER A 209 -1.69 -1.21 11.73
CA SER A 209 -2.77 -2.08 12.21
C SER A 209 -2.45 -2.65 13.59
N GLY A 210 -3.51 -2.85 14.37
CA GLY A 210 -3.47 -3.53 15.67
C GLY A 210 -4.57 -4.57 15.77
N VAL A 211 -4.72 -5.14 16.96
CA VAL A 211 -5.82 -6.07 17.27
C VAL A 211 -6.74 -5.36 18.23
N ASP A 212 -8.00 -5.24 17.85
CA ASP A 212 -9.05 -4.69 18.69
C ASP A 212 -9.23 -5.58 19.92
N PRO A 213 -9.12 -5.04 21.15
CA PRO A 213 -9.19 -5.85 22.36
C PRO A 213 -10.58 -6.44 22.61
N ASP A 214 -11.64 -5.84 22.08
CA ASP A 214 -13.02 -6.26 22.30
C ASP A 214 -13.45 -7.33 21.29
N THR A 215 -13.02 -7.21 20.04
CA THR A 215 -13.41 -8.15 18.97
C THR A 215 -12.34 -9.20 18.66
N SER A 216 -11.09 -8.99 19.10
CA SER A 216 -9.91 -9.76 18.68
C SER A 216 -9.65 -9.74 17.17
N GLU A 217 -10.26 -8.79 16.44
CA GLU A 217 -10.07 -8.63 15.00
C GLU A 217 -8.91 -7.69 14.69
N GLN A 218 -8.27 -7.89 13.54
CA GLN A 218 -7.26 -6.96 13.05
C GLN A 218 -7.94 -5.69 12.54
N THR A 219 -7.57 -4.55 13.11
CA THR A 219 -8.12 -3.25 12.77
C THR A 219 -7.03 -2.33 12.23
N VAL A 220 -7.34 -1.61 11.16
CA VAL A 220 -6.48 -0.54 10.64
C VAL A 220 -6.62 0.68 11.54
N ILE A 221 -5.52 1.11 12.15
CA ILE A 221 -5.45 2.23 13.09
C ILE A 221 -5.19 3.53 12.34
N LEU A 222 -4.23 3.50 11.40
CA LEU A 222 -3.83 4.68 10.64
C LEU A 222 -3.56 4.29 9.19
N ARG A 223 -3.96 5.19 8.29
CA ARG A 223 -3.45 5.24 6.93
C ARG A 223 -2.82 6.61 6.68
N GLY A 224 -1.56 6.61 6.29
CA GLY A 224 -0.84 7.78 5.85
C GLY A 224 -0.40 7.62 4.39
N GLN A 225 -0.35 8.72 3.64
CA GLN A 225 0.15 8.71 2.27
C GLN A 225 1.04 9.91 2.06
N VAL A 226 2.21 9.69 1.45
CA VAL A 226 3.12 10.78 1.05
C VAL A 226 3.40 10.73 -0.45
N PRO A 227 3.62 11.88 -1.10
CA PRO A 227 4.03 11.91 -2.50
C PRO A 227 5.37 11.20 -2.69
N PHE A 228 5.43 10.27 -3.64
CA PHE A 228 6.61 9.43 -3.86
C PHE A 228 6.83 9.13 -5.33
N VAL A 229 8.09 9.23 -5.78
CA VAL A 229 8.50 8.89 -7.14
C VAL A 229 9.67 7.91 -7.13
N ILE A 230 9.71 7.06 -8.16
CA ILE A 230 10.80 6.12 -8.37
C ILE A 230 11.55 6.56 -9.63
N ASN A 231 12.79 6.99 -9.44
CA ASN A 231 13.65 7.45 -10.52
C ASN A 231 14.31 6.24 -11.19
N ASN A 232 14.31 6.19 -12.51
CA ASN A 232 15.10 5.22 -13.24
C ASN A 232 16.56 5.62 -13.12
N VAL A 233 17.42 4.69 -12.71
CA VAL A 233 18.87 4.91 -12.77
C VAL A 233 19.35 4.44 -14.12
N LEU A 234 18.95 5.15 -15.18
CA LEU A 234 19.71 5.11 -16.42
C LEU A 234 21.00 5.89 -16.18
N THR A 235 21.93 5.34 -15.39
CA THR A 235 23.32 5.74 -15.56
C THR A 235 23.76 5.14 -16.89
N PRO A 236 24.04 5.94 -17.93
CA PRO A 236 24.67 5.41 -19.12
C PRO A 236 25.98 4.76 -18.70
N LEU A 237 26.20 3.53 -19.16
CA LEU A 237 27.48 2.86 -19.34
C LEU A 237 28.73 3.76 -19.15
N ASP A 238 29.13 3.99 -17.90
CA ASP A 238 30.51 4.34 -17.52
C ASP A 238 31.23 3.10 -16.95
N LEU A 239 30.74 1.90 -17.30
CA LEU A 239 31.40 0.62 -17.01
C LEU A 239 32.47 0.23 -18.04
N PHE A 240 32.82 1.11 -18.98
CA PHE A 240 33.96 0.95 -19.87
C PHE A 240 34.71 2.27 -20.07
N LYS A 241 35.57 2.63 -19.10
CA LYS A 241 36.77 3.44 -19.32
C LYS A 241 37.94 2.85 -18.55
#